data_AF-A0A0H2SM09-F1
#
_entry.id   AF-A0A0H2SM09-F1
#
_cell.length_a   1.000
_cell.length_b   1.000
_cell.length_c   1.000
_cell.angle_alpha   90.00
_cell.angle_beta   90.00
_cell.angle_gamma   90.00
#
_symmetry.space_group_name_H-M   'P 1'
#
loop_
_entity.id
_entity.type
_entity.pdbx_description
1 polymer ?
#
loop_
_entity_poly.entity_id
_entity_poly.type
_entity_poly.pdbx_seq_one_letter_code
_entity_poly.pdbx_strand_id
1 'polypeptide(L)'
;MRKTLLVLALVLFGVLSFAFKDVPKDHWAYDYVMDLANRGILPMEDNFNPDIVLTKAEIAVLLSDTLTYIENDPVLAKAEDIKRVETVLKMLDEKLAGLSSLSDDVSVNIENIDGLWEELDTVKSDLDYVAGQNIKEHQELKDMISKKADKEVVNGLSKDLEKTNAKLETITKVAYRAFNNADMLVEDMLDLQDQVDSLSDQVSSLPKKMLELQYLVNDLSDKLNTTIDNAKQDKANTSRVLMETKYKMLDLEDKLDALSNVRSDVKNVSEKLNAVESAVTANQTVLINLTKKDKELEGKVAANEESSNKANMLAMVGIALAGVALVLPFVVK
;
A
#
# COMPACT_ATOMS: atom_id res chain seq x y z
N MET A 1 48.72 -73.16 -104.15
CA MET A 1 48.78 -71.83 -104.80
C MET A 1 49.15 -71.90 -106.30
N ARG A 2 48.74 -72.91 -107.07
CA ARG A 2 48.96 -72.94 -108.54
C ARG A 2 47.67 -72.95 -109.37
N LYS A 3 46.55 -73.40 -108.78
CA LYS A 3 45.24 -73.41 -109.43
C LYS A 3 44.50 -72.07 -109.30
N THR A 4 44.78 -71.30 -108.24
CA THR A 4 44.32 -69.90 -108.10
C THR A 4 45.04 -68.94 -109.06
N LEU A 5 46.21 -69.32 -109.57
CA LEU A 5 46.96 -68.53 -110.57
C LEU A 5 46.46 -68.74 -112.00
N LEU A 6 45.89 -69.91 -112.30
CA LEU A 6 45.28 -70.23 -113.59
C LEU A 6 43.91 -69.57 -113.75
N VAL A 7 43.14 -69.51 -112.66
CA VAL A 7 41.87 -68.77 -112.60
C VAL A 7 42.11 -67.25 -112.70
N LEU A 8 43.27 -66.75 -112.26
CA LEU A 8 43.67 -65.35 -112.43
C LEU A 8 44.28 -65.07 -113.83
N ALA A 9 44.94 -66.05 -114.46
CA ALA A 9 45.51 -65.93 -115.80
C ALA A 9 44.47 -66.03 -116.92
N LEU A 10 43.36 -66.75 -116.72
CA LEU A 10 42.26 -66.83 -117.70
C LEU A 10 41.30 -65.63 -117.62
N VAL A 11 41.31 -64.90 -116.49
CA VAL A 11 40.63 -63.60 -116.33
C VAL A 11 41.48 -62.44 -116.90
N LEU A 12 42.75 -62.69 -117.22
CA LEU A 12 43.71 -61.71 -117.77
C LEU A 12 44.03 -61.89 -119.26
N PHE A 13 43.61 -62.99 -119.90
CA PHE A 13 43.50 -63.03 -121.36
C PHE A 13 42.09 -62.56 -121.71
N GLY A 14 41.93 -61.23 -121.69
CA GLY A 14 40.72 -60.58 -122.17
C GLY A 14 40.36 -61.21 -123.50
N VAL A 15 39.18 -61.84 -123.56
CA VAL A 15 38.58 -62.22 -124.82
C VAL A 15 38.44 -60.91 -125.54
N LEU A 16 39.38 -60.67 -126.46
CA LEU A 16 39.38 -59.52 -127.34
C LEU A 16 37.97 -59.43 -127.86
N SER A 17 37.30 -58.30 -127.61
CA SER A 17 36.11 -57.96 -128.36
C SER A 17 36.59 -57.76 -129.78
N PHE A 18 36.64 -58.86 -130.54
CA PHE A 18 36.99 -58.90 -131.95
C PHE A 18 35.78 -58.32 -132.67
N ALA A 19 35.78 -57.00 -132.81
CA ALA A 19 34.89 -56.32 -133.72
C ALA A 19 35.55 -56.27 -135.09
N PHE A 20 34.77 -56.45 -136.14
CA PHE A 20 35.22 -56.21 -137.50
C PHE A 20 35.75 -54.77 -137.62
N LYS A 21 36.99 -54.60 -138.11
CA LYS A 21 37.66 -53.29 -138.13
C LYS A 21 36.93 -52.27 -139.02
N ASP A 22 36.21 -52.75 -140.02
CA ASP A 22 35.45 -51.97 -141.00
C ASP A 22 33.96 -51.80 -140.66
N VAL A 23 33.52 -52.30 -139.51
CA VAL A 23 32.16 -52.04 -138.97
C VAL A 23 32.31 -51.41 -137.57
N PRO A 24 32.57 -50.10 -137.48
CA PRO A 24 32.64 -49.40 -136.20
C PRO A 24 31.26 -49.35 -135.51
N LYS A 25 31.24 -49.06 -134.20
CA LYS A 25 30.02 -49.07 -133.35
C LYS A 25 28.89 -48.16 -133.82
N ASP A 26 29.21 -47.12 -134.58
CA ASP A 26 28.27 -46.16 -135.16
C ASP A 26 27.77 -46.58 -136.55
N HIS A 27 28.29 -47.67 -137.12
CA HIS A 27 27.77 -48.25 -138.35
C HIS A 27 26.40 -48.90 -138.07
N TRP A 28 25.40 -48.61 -138.91
CA TRP A 28 24.02 -49.08 -138.73
C TRP A 28 23.90 -50.62 -138.60
N ALA A 29 24.82 -51.37 -139.20
CA ALA A 29 24.83 -52.82 -139.17
C ALA A 29 25.54 -53.43 -137.94
N TYR A 30 26.18 -52.60 -137.09
CA TYR A 30 27.07 -53.07 -136.02
C TYR A 30 26.42 -54.11 -135.11
N ASP A 31 25.25 -53.79 -134.52
CA ASP A 31 24.60 -54.68 -133.56
C ASP A 31 24.18 -56.00 -134.19
N TYR A 32 23.67 -55.96 -135.43
CA TYR A 32 23.22 -57.16 -136.14
C TYR A 32 24.38 -58.08 -136.51
N VAL A 33 25.45 -57.51 -137.06
CA VAL A 33 26.65 -58.25 -137.42
C VAL A 33 27.29 -58.86 -136.19
N MET A 34 27.38 -58.10 -135.10
CA MET A 34 28.00 -58.57 -133.87
C MET A 34 27.16 -59.64 -133.15
N ASP A 35 25.83 -59.54 -133.16
CA ASP A 35 24.96 -60.58 -132.59
C ASP A 35 25.08 -61.90 -133.37
N LEU A 36 25.07 -61.83 -134.71
CA LEU A 36 25.27 -63.01 -135.57
C LEU A 36 26.66 -63.63 -135.40
N ALA A 37 27.71 -62.81 -135.30
CA ALA A 37 29.08 -63.29 -135.05
C ALA A 37 29.22 -63.92 -133.65
N ASN A 38 28.62 -63.32 -132.62
CA ASN A 38 28.64 -63.87 -131.25
C ASN A 38 27.89 -65.20 -131.14
N ARG A 39 26.88 -65.41 -131.98
CA ARG A 39 26.16 -66.69 -132.10
C ARG A 39 26.90 -67.71 -132.97
N GLY A 40 28.05 -67.35 -133.53
CA GLY A 40 28.86 -68.21 -134.40
C GLY A 40 28.27 -68.40 -135.80
N ILE A 41 27.30 -67.57 -136.19
CA ILE A 41 26.59 -67.65 -137.48
C ILE A 41 27.38 -66.93 -138.59
N LEU A 42 28.07 -65.84 -138.24
CA LEU A 42 29.05 -65.21 -139.12
C LEU A 42 30.47 -65.66 -138.71
N PRO A 43 31.36 -65.93 -139.67
CA PRO A 43 32.76 -66.16 -139.35
C PRO A 43 33.38 -64.89 -138.77
N MET A 44 34.13 -65.02 -137.69
CA MET A 44 34.90 -63.91 -137.11
C MET A 44 36.20 -63.73 -137.90
N GLU A 45 36.21 -62.76 -138.81
CA GLU A 45 37.39 -62.29 -139.55
C GLU A 45 37.77 -60.86 -139.16
N ASP A 46 38.91 -60.35 -139.67
CA ASP A 46 39.40 -59.00 -139.39
C ASP A 46 38.46 -57.89 -139.92
N ASN A 47 37.79 -58.13 -141.05
CA ASN A 47 36.87 -57.21 -141.73
C ASN A 47 35.60 -57.97 -142.15
N PHE A 48 34.43 -57.35 -142.02
CA PHE A 48 33.14 -57.87 -142.47
C PHE A 48 32.91 -57.63 -143.97
N ASN A 49 33.49 -56.55 -144.49
CA ASN A 49 33.36 -55.99 -145.83
C ASN A 49 31.90 -55.67 -146.21
N PRO A 50 31.24 -54.70 -145.54
CA PRO A 50 29.80 -54.46 -145.67
C PRO A 50 29.34 -54.05 -147.08
N ASP A 51 30.22 -53.49 -147.90
CA ASP A 51 29.90 -53.06 -149.27
C ASP A 51 30.08 -54.17 -150.32
N ILE A 52 30.54 -55.36 -149.93
CA ILE A 52 30.64 -56.51 -150.83
C ILE A 52 29.26 -57.15 -150.97
N VAL A 53 28.83 -57.33 -152.22
CA VAL A 53 27.56 -57.95 -152.53
C VAL A 53 27.63 -59.45 -152.23
N LEU A 54 26.78 -59.95 -151.34
CA LEU A 54 26.70 -61.37 -151.04
C LEU A 54 26.20 -62.17 -152.25
N THR A 55 26.83 -63.31 -152.49
CA THR A 55 26.36 -64.32 -153.42
C THR A 55 25.17 -65.08 -152.82
N LYS A 56 24.32 -65.66 -153.67
CA LYS A 56 23.18 -66.47 -153.21
C LYS A 56 23.60 -67.67 -152.35
N ALA A 57 24.80 -68.20 -152.56
CA ALA A 57 25.32 -69.33 -151.80
C ALA A 57 25.60 -68.92 -150.34
N GLU A 58 26.20 -67.75 -150.12
CA GLU A 58 26.54 -67.25 -148.78
C GLU A 58 25.29 -66.97 -147.95
N ILE A 59 24.23 -66.41 -148.56
CA ILE A 59 22.94 -66.18 -147.88
C ILE A 59 22.31 -67.51 -147.41
N ALA A 60 22.39 -68.56 -148.22
CA ALA A 60 21.82 -69.86 -147.87
C ALA A 60 22.53 -70.50 -146.67
N VAL A 61 23.85 -70.35 -146.58
CA VAL A 61 24.64 -70.81 -145.42
C VAL A 61 24.23 -70.06 -144.17
N LEU A 62 24.21 -68.72 -144.23
CA LEU A 62 23.78 -67.87 -143.12
C LEU A 62 22.39 -68.22 -142.58
N LEU A 63 21.45 -68.53 -143.48
CA LEU A 63 20.09 -68.92 -143.12
C LEU A 63 20.02 -70.32 -142.48
N SER A 64 20.81 -71.26 -142.99
CA SER A 64 20.92 -72.61 -142.42
C SER A 64 21.47 -72.57 -141.00
N ASP A 65 22.49 -71.75 -140.77
CA ASP A 65 23.15 -71.64 -139.47
C ASP A 65 22.25 -70.92 -138.45
N THR A 66 21.51 -69.89 -138.87
CA THR A 66 20.48 -69.26 -138.01
C THR A 66 19.37 -70.24 -137.61
N LEU A 67 18.84 -71.01 -138.56
CA LEU A 67 17.78 -71.99 -138.27
C LEU A 67 18.25 -73.09 -137.32
N THR A 68 19.48 -73.58 -137.51
CA THR A 68 20.10 -74.59 -136.64
C THR A 68 20.29 -74.06 -135.22
N TYR A 69 20.65 -72.78 -135.07
CA TYR A 69 20.78 -72.16 -133.75
C TYR A 69 19.44 -72.11 -132.99
N ILE A 70 18.35 -71.72 -133.68
CA ILE A 70 17.03 -71.58 -133.05
C ILE A 70 16.47 -72.92 -132.57
N GLU A 71 16.71 -74.01 -133.29
CA GLU A 71 16.22 -75.34 -132.91
C GLU A 71 16.85 -75.90 -131.62
N ASN A 72 17.95 -75.32 -131.13
CA ASN A 72 18.79 -75.93 -130.10
C ASN A 72 18.95 -75.12 -128.79
N ASP A 73 18.12 -74.09 -128.53
CA ASP A 73 18.18 -73.23 -127.31
C ASP A 73 17.00 -73.50 -126.31
N PRO A 74 17.09 -73.21 -124.98
CA PRO A 74 17.15 -74.23 -123.91
C PRO A 74 16.30 -73.88 -122.66
N VAL A 75 15.10 -74.45 -122.41
CA VAL A 75 14.30 -74.02 -121.21
C VAL A 75 13.40 -75.11 -120.57
N LEU A 76 13.93 -76.22 -120.03
CA LEU A 76 13.15 -77.13 -119.16
C LEU A 76 13.97 -77.69 -117.97
N ALA A 77 13.52 -77.34 -116.75
CA ALA A 77 13.98 -77.52 -115.36
C ALA A 77 14.79 -78.78 -114.93
N LYS A 78 15.68 -78.62 -113.92
CA LYS A 78 16.41 -79.69 -113.19
C LYS A 78 16.03 -79.75 -111.70
N ALA A 79 16.09 -80.96 -111.12
CA ALA A 79 15.64 -81.39 -109.78
C ALA A 79 16.16 -80.62 -108.53
N GLU A 80 17.01 -79.60 -108.68
CA GLU A 80 17.50 -78.80 -107.55
C GLU A 80 16.45 -77.79 -107.04
N ASP A 81 15.54 -77.35 -107.91
CA ASP A 81 14.47 -76.42 -107.54
C ASP A 81 13.38 -77.10 -106.67
N ILE A 82 13.12 -78.39 -106.86
CA ILE A 82 12.16 -79.15 -106.04
C ILE A 82 12.64 -79.24 -104.58
N LYS A 83 13.94 -79.42 -104.36
CA LYS A 83 14.54 -79.48 -103.02
C LYS A 83 14.48 -78.12 -102.31
N ARG A 84 14.57 -77.02 -103.06
CA ARG A 84 14.34 -75.66 -102.54
C ARG A 84 12.89 -75.48 -102.12
N VAL A 85 11.93 -75.97 -102.90
CA VAL A 85 10.50 -75.91 -102.55
C VAL A 85 10.19 -76.71 -101.28
N GLU A 86 10.71 -77.93 -101.12
CA GLU A 86 10.55 -78.69 -99.86
C GLU A 86 11.15 -77.97 -98.66
N THR A 87 12.33 -77.35 -98.83
CA THR A 87 12.97 -76.57 -97.76
C THR A 87 12.12 -75.34 -97.39
N VAL A 88 11.57 -74.64 -98.39
CA VAL A 88 10.68 -73.49 -98.19
C VAL A 88 9.37 -73.89 -97.50
N LEU A 89 8.78 -75.03 -97.85
CA LEU A 89 7.57 -75.56 -97.20
C LEU A 89 7.82 -75.83 -95.71
N LYS A 90 8.96 -76.46 -95.38
CA LYS A 90 9.32 -76.74 -93.99
C LYS A 90 9.56 -75.46 -93.17
N MET A 91 10.21 -74.45 -93.77
CA MET A 91 10.35 -73.13 -93.15
C MET A 91 9.00 -72.40 -93.00
N LEU A 92 8.05 -72.64 -93.90
CA LEU A 92 6.70 -72.08 -93.83
C LEU A 92 5.90 -72.69 -92.67
N ASP A 93 5.96 -74.01 -92.49
CA ASP A 93 5.28 -74.69 -91.38
C ASP A 93 5.84 -74.24 -90.02
N GLU A 94 7.17 -74.13 -89.90
CA GLU A 94 7.81 -73.58 -88.70
C GLU A 94 7.39 -72.13 -88.42
N LYS A 95 7.30 -71.29 -89.46
CA LYS A 95 6.79 -69.91 -89.32
C LYS A 95 5.30 -69.85 -88.99
N LEU A 96 4.49 -70.75 -89.55
CA LEU A 96 3.04 -70.81 -89.33
C LEU A 96 2.74 -71.24 -87.89
N ALA A 97 3.49 -72.22 -87.37
CA ALA A 97 3.42 -72.61 -85.96
C ALA A 97 3.82 -71.45 -85.03
N GLY A 98 4.89 -70.70 -85.36
CA GLY A 98 5.28 -69.50 -84.63
C GLY A 98 4.25 -68.37 -84.69
N LEU A 99 3.46 -68.30 -85.76
CA LEU A 99 2.36 -67.34 -85.90
C LEU A 99 1.16 -67.72 -85.02
N SER A 100 0.88 -69.02 -84.85
CA SER A 100 -0.15 -69.50 -83.92
C SER A 100 0.19 -69.15 -82.47
N SER A 101 1.44 -69.39 -82.03
CA SER A 101 1.86 -69.01 -80.67
C SER A 101 1.82 -67.50 -80.45
N LEU A 102 2.15 -66.70 -81.47
CA LEU A 102 2.06 -65.24 -81.38
C LEU A 102 0.61 -64.76 -81.30
N SER A 103 -0.33 -65.44 -81.98
CA SER A 103 -1.76 -65.16 -81.88
C SER A 103 -2.27 -65.38 -80.46
N ASP A 104 -1.88 -66.49 -79.83
CA ASP A 104 -2.30 -66.81 -78.46
C ASP A 104 -1.73 -65.82 -77.44
N ASP A 105 -0.44 -65.45 -77.56
CA ASP A 105 0.18 -64.42 -76.72
C ASP A 105 -0.48 -63.05 -76.89
N VAL A 106 -0.89 -62.70 -78.12
CA VAL A 106 -1.63 -61.44 -78.38
C VAL A 106 -3.01 -61.49 -77.74
N SER A 107 -3.73 -62.60 -77.81
CA SER A 107 -5.03 -62.76 -77.14
C SER A 107 -4.92 -62.64 -75.62
N VAL A 108 -3.94 -63.31 -75.01
CA VAL A 108 -3.70 -63.21 -73.55
C VAL A 108 -3.31 -61.79 -73.15
N ASN A 109 -2.50 -61.09 -73.94
CA ASN A 109 -2.13 -59.70 -73.65
C ASN A 109 -3.29 -58.72 -73.80
N ILE A 110 -4.22 -58.96 -74.73
CA ILE A 110 -5.45 -58.16 -74.87
C ILE A 110 -6.33 -58.35 -73.63
N GLU A 111 -6.52 -59.60 -73.17
CA GLU A 111 -7.29 -59.89 -71.95
C GLU A 111 -6.68 -59.27 -70.69
N ASN A 112 -5.34 -59.29 -70.57
CA ASN A 112 -4.63 -58.59 -69.49
C ASN A 112 -4.80 -57.06 -69.55
N ILE A 113 -4.82 -56.47 -70.75
CA ILE A 113 -5.05 -55.02 -70.93
C ILE A 113 -6.49 -54.65 -70.53
N ASP A 114 -7.48 -55.45 -70.90
CA ASP A 114 -8.88 -55.24 -70.50
C ASP A 114 -9.05 -55.29 -68.98
N GLY A 115 -8.40 -56.28 -68.31
CA GLY A 115 -8.37 -56.34 -66.85
C GLY A 115 -7.73 -55.11 -66.20
N LEU A 116 -6.64 -54.59 -66.77
CA LEU A 116 -6.00 -53.35 -66.28
C LEU A 116 -6.90 -52.11 -66.45
N TRP A 117 -7.75 -52.05 -67.47
CA TRP A 117 -8.71 -50.95 -67.63
C TRP A 117 -9.82 -51.02 -66.59
N GLU A 118 -10.30 -52.22 -66.24
CA GLU A 118 -11.28 -52.41 -65.17
C GLU A 118 -10.67 -52.03 -63.80
N GLU A 119 -9.43 -52.44 -63.53
CA GLU A 119 -8.69 -52.00 -62.35
C GLU A 119 -8.50 -50.47 -62.34
N LEU A 120 -8.17 -49.85 -63.47
CA LEU A 120 -8.01 -48.39 -63.54
C LEU A 120 -9.33 -47.64 -63.28
N ASP A 121 -10.47 -48.17 -63.71
CA ASP A 121 -11.79 -47.56 -63.48
C ASP A 121 -12.19 -47.69 -62.00
N THR A 122 -11.94 -48.84 -61.38
CA THR A 122 -12.15 -49.01 -59.93
C THR A 122 -11.25 -48.09 -59.11
N VAL A 123 -9.96 -47.99 -59.45
CA VAL A 123 -9.02 -47.06 -58.79
C VAL A 123 -9.45 -45.61 -58.98
N LYS A 124 -9.98 -45.24 -60.15
CA LYS A 124 -10.51 -43.90 -60.40
C LYS A 124 -11.75 -43.61 -59.54
N SER A 125 -12.67 -44.56 -59.45
CA SER A 125 -13.85 -44.46 -58.58
C SER A 125 -13.45 -44.30 -57.11
N ASP A 126 -12.49 -45.10 -56.64
CA ASP A 126 -11.95 -45.00 -55.28
C ASP A 126 -11.26 -43.64 -55.05
N LEU A 127 -10.51 -43.13 -56.03
CA LEU A 127 -9.87 -41.82 -55.95
C LEU A 127 -10.91 -40.70 -55.87
N ASP A 128 -11.95 -40.75 -56.69
CA ASP A 128 -13.04 -39.77 -56.68
C ASP A 128 -13.80 -39.81 -55.33
N TYR A 129 -14.02 -41.02 -54.79
CA TYR A 129 -14.62 -41.21 -53.47
C TYR A 129 -13.75 -40.62 -52.35
N VAL A 130 -12.45 -40.95 -52.31
CA VAL A 130 -11.50 -40.43 -51.32
C VAL A 130 -11.33 -38.92 -51.46
N ALA A 131 -11.27 -38.38 -52.67
CA ALA A 131 -11.21 -36.95 -52.91
C ALA A 131 -12.47 -36.24 -52.38
N GLY A 132 -13.66 -36.79 -52.63
CA GLY A 132 -14.92 -36.29 -52.10
C GLY A 132 -14.96 -36.29 -50.57
N GLN A 133 -14.50 -37.38 -49.93
CA GLN A 133 -14.43 -37.49 -48.47
C GLN A 133 -13.42 -36.50 -47.86
N ASN A 134 -12.23 -36.37 -48.44
CA ASN A 134 -11.22 -35.41 -47.98
C ASN A 134 -11.73 -33.96 -48.05
N ILE A 135 -12.48 -33.60 -49.09
CA ILE A 135 -13.10 -32.27 -49.21
C ILE A 135 -14.14 -32.07 -48.10
N LYS A 136 -14.99 -33.06 -47.85
CA LYS A 136 -16.02 -33.00 -46.80
C LYS A 136 -15.41 -32.87 -45.40
N GLU A 137 -14.41 -33.68 -45.09
CA GLU A 137 -13.69 -33.63 -43.82
C GLU A 137 -12.97 -32.28 -43.62
N HIS A 138 -12.34 -31.74 -44.67
CA HIS A 138 -11.72 -30.40 -44.61
C HIS A 138 -12.76 -29.31 -44.33
N GLN A 139 -13.94 -29.41 -44.94
CA GLN A 139 -15.02 -28.44 -44.74
C GLN A 139 -15.58 -28.52 -43.31
N GLU A 140 -15.83 -29.73 -42.80
CA GLU A 140 -16.26 -29.97 -41.42
C GLU A 140 -15.22 -29.48 -40.40
N LEU A 141 -13.93 -29.74 -40.63
CA LEU A 141 -12.85 -29.26 -39.78
C LEU A 141 -12.79 -27.72 -39.76
N LYS A 142 -12.96 -27.07 -40.91
CA LYS A 142 -12.99 -25.60 -41.03
C LYS A 142 -14.18 -24.99 -40.28
N ASP A 143 -15.34 -25.62 -40.36
CA ASP A 143 -16.54 -25.20 -39.63
C ASP A 143 -16.39 -25.42 -38.12
N MET A 144 -15.77 -26.52 -37.70
CA MET A 144 -15.46 -26.79 -36.29
C MET A 144 -14.45 -25.80 -35.72
N ILE A 145 -13.38 -25.46 -36.45
CA ILE A 145 -12.39 -24.45 -36.05
C ILE A 145 -13.06 -23.08 -35.90
N SER A 146 -13.95 -22.71 -36.84
CA SER A 146 -14.67 -21.44 -36.79
C SER A 146 -15.65 -21.34 -35.62
N LYS A 147 -16.32 -22.44 -35.24
CA LYS A 147 -17.21 -22.49 -34.06
C LYS A 147 -16.45 -22.52 -32.73
N LYS A 148 -15.26 -23.11 -32.68
CA LYS A 148 -14.48 -23.26 -31.43
C LYS A 148 -13.63 -22.03 -31.09
N ALA A 149 -13.37 -21.17 -32.07
CA ALA A 149 -12.60 -19.94 -31.93
C ALA A 149 -13.48 -18.70 -32.19
N ASP A 150 -14.57 -18.56 -31.42
CA ASP A 150 -15.40 -17.37 -31.52
C ASP A 150 -14.65 -16.17 -30.91
N LYS A 151 -13.93 -15.44 -31.77
CA LYS A 151 -13.04 -14.33 -31.41
C LYS A 151 -13.77 -13.25 -30.60
N GLU A 152 -15.08 -13.12 -30.78
CA GLU A 152 -15.94 -12.22 -30.02
C GLU A 152 -16.05 -12.65 -28.55
N VAL A 153 -16.24 -13.94 -28.27
CA VAL A 153 -16.28 -14.48 -26.90
C VAL A 153 -14.93 -14.31 -26.20
N VAL A 154 -13.83 -14.61 -26.89
CA VAL A 154 -12.46 -14.45 -26.35
C VAL A 154 -12.18 -12.98 -26.02
N ASN A 155 -12.55 -12.06 -26.90
CA ASN A 155 -12.40 -10.62 -26.66
C ASN A 155 -13.27 -10.14 -25.49
N GLY A 156 -14.51 -10.65 -25.39
CA GLY A 156 -15.41 -10.37 -24.26
C GLY A 156 -14.81 -10.81 -22.93
N LEU A 157 -14.31 -12.05 -22.87
CA LEU A 157 -13.63 -12.58 -21.69
C LEU A 157 -12.37 -11.80 -21.33
N SER A 158 -11.56 -11.38 -22.31
CA SER A 158 -10.38 -10.54 -22.08
C SER A 158 -10.77 -9.18 -21.48
N LYS A 159 -11.82 -8.54 -21.99
CA LYS A 159 -12.32 -7.26 -21.48
C LYS A 159 -12.87 -7.40 -20.05
N ASP A 160 -13.55 -8.50 -19.75
CA ASP A 160 -14.05 -8.76 -18.39
C ASP A 160 -12.93 -9.12 -17.42
N LEU A 161 -11.88 -9.81 -17.89
CA LEU A 161 -10.66 -10.03 -17.12
C LEU A 161 -9.96 -8.71 -16.79
N GLU A 162 -9.82 -7.79 -17.75
CA GLU A 162 -9.26 -6.46 -17.52
C GLU A 162 -10.06 -5.66 -16.49
N LYS A 163 -11.40 -5.62 -16.61
CA LYS A 163 -12.27 -4.98 -15.61
C LYS A 163 -12.10 -5.61 -14.23
N THR A 164 -12.03 -6.95 -14.16
CA THR A 164 -11.85 -7.68 -12.91
C THR A 164 -10.50 -7.35 -12.28
N ASN A 165 -9.44 -7.27 -13.09
CA ASN A 165 -8.10 -6.92 -12.62
C ASN A 165 -8.04 -5.47 -12.11
N ALA A 166 -8.72 -4.53 -12.78
CA ALA A 166 -8.82 -3.14 -12.31
C ALA A 166 -9.59 -3.03 -10.97
N LYS A 167 -10.67 -3.81 -10.80
CA LYS A 167 -11.38 -3.92 -9.52
C LYS A 167 -10.49 -4.53 -8.45
N LEU A 168 -9.71 -5.56 -8.77
CA LEU A 168 -8.77 -6.20 -7.86
C LEU A 168 -7.71 -5.21 -7.39
N GLU A 169 -7.11 -4.42 -8.29
CA GLU A 169 -6.15 -3.37 -7.92
C GLU A 169 -6.76 -2.33 -6.97
N THR A 170 -8.02 -1.93 -7.21
CA THR A 170 -8.74 -1.00 -6.33
C THR A 170 -8.97 -1.61 -4.95
N ILE A 171 -9.41 -2.87 -4.88
CA ILE A 171 -9.58 -3.61 -3.63
C ILE A 171 -8.25 -3.70 -2.88
N THR A 172 -7.16 -4.00 -3.58
CA THR A 172 -5.82 -4.05 -2.99
C THR A 172 -5.43 -2.70 -2.37
N LYS A 173 -5.65 -1.57 -3.05
CA LYS A 173 -5.39 -0.22 -2.49
C LYS A 173 -6.25 0.07 -1.26
N VAL A 174 -7.54 -0.30 -1.29
CA VAL A 174 -8.43 -0.14 -0.13
C VAL A 174 -7.97 -1.01 1.04
N ALA A 175 -7.57 -2.24 0.78
CA ALA A 175 -7.04 -3.15 1.80
C ALA A 175 -5.80 -2.57 2.48
N TYR A 176 -4.82 -2.08 1.71
CA TYR A 176 -3.63 -1.42 2.29
C TYR A 176 -3.97 -0.22 3.16
N ARG A 177 -4.91 0.64 2.74
CA ARG A 177 -5.36 1.76 3.57
C ARG A 177 -6.05 1.27 4.85
N ALA A 178 -6.86 0.22 4.75
CA ALA A 178 -7.54 -0.35 5.91
C ALA A 178 -6.53 -0.93 6.92
N PHE A 179 -5.48 -1.61 6.45
CA PHE A 179 -4.38 -2.09 7.31
C PHE A 179 -3.66 -0.95 8.01
N ASN A 180 -3.23 0.08 7.28
CA ASN A 180 -2.54 1.22 7.90
C ASN A 180 -3.42 1.96 8.92
N ASN A 181 -4.71 2.13 8.62
CA ASN A 181 -5.65 2.71 9.57
C ASN A 181 -5.83 1.83 10.81
N ALA A 182 -5.81 0.50 10.65
CA ALA A 182 -5.88 -0.43 11.77
C ALA A 182 -4.63 -0.33 12.66
N ASP A 183 -3.43 -0.23 12.07
CA ASP A 183 -2.19 -0.04 12.82
C ASP A 183 -2.20 1.27 13.63
N MET A 184 -2.65 2.37 13.03
CA MET A 184 -2.82 3.65 13.74
C MET A 184 -3.82 3.55 14.89
N LEU A 185 -4.95 2.86 14.67
CA LEU A 185 -5.95 2.65 15.73
C LEU A 185 -5.42 1.81 16.89
N VAL A 186 -4.50 0.87 16.63
CA VAL A 186 -3.83 0.10 17.68
C VAL A 186 -2.90 0.99 18.49
N GLU A 187 -2.14 1.89 17.85
CA GLU A 187 -1.29 2.87 18.53
C GLU A 187 -2.11 3.83 19.40
N ASP A 188 -3.18 4.42 18.85
CA ASP A 188 -4.13 5.25 19.61
C ASP A 188 -4.75 4.49 20.80
N MET A 189 -5.02 3.19 20.64
CA MET A 189 -5.57 2.35 21.72
C MET A 189 -4.56 2.09 22.84
N LEU A 190 -3.27 1.94 22.50
CA LEU A 190 -2.20 1.81 23.49
C LEU A 190 -2.01 3.11 24.28
N ASP A 191 -2.01 4.26 23.61
CA ASP A 191 -1.93 5.57 24.26
C ASP A 191 -3.13 5.81 25.19
N LEU A 192 -4.33 5.41 24.78
CA LEU A 192 -5.52 5.46 25.63
C LEU A 192 -5.41 4.51 26.83
N GLN A 193 -4.83 3.32 26.66
CA GLN A 193 -4.59 2.38 27.76
C GLN A 193 -3.63 2.98 28.80
N ASP A 194 -2.53 3.58 28.37
CA ASP A 194 -1.57 4.26 29.26
C ASP A 194 -2.23 5.41 30.04
N GLN A 195 -3.09 6.19 29.37
CA GLN A 195 -3.88 7.23 30.05
C GLN A 195 -4.85 6.64 31.07
N VAL A 196 -5.54 5.54 30.74
CA VAL A 196 -6.44 4.84 31.66
C VAL A 196 -5.69 4.32 32.89
N ASP A 197 -4.50 3.76 32.70
CA ASP A 197 -3.67 3.24 33.79
C ASP A 197 -3.18 4.39 34.69
N SER A 198 -2.74 5.51 34.11
CA SER A 198 -2.40 6.70 34.89
C SER A 198 -3.60 7.26 35.68
N LEU A 199 -4.80 7.29 35.10
CA LEU A 199 -6.01 7.69 35.83
C LEU A 199 -6.33 6.69 36.95
N SER A 200 -6.18 5.39 36.71
CA SER A 200 -6.41 4.34 37.70
C SER A 200 -5.51 4.51 38.93
N ASP A 201 -4.23 4.83 38.72
CA ASP A 201 -3.28 5.12 39.80
C ASP A 201 -3.67 6.36 40.59
N GLN A 202 -4.07 7.43 39.90
CA GLN A 202 -4.54 8.66 40.56
C GLN A 202 -5.77 8.38 41.42
N VAL A 203 -6.76 7.66 40.87
CA VAL A 203 -7.99 7.28 41.58
C VAL A 203 -7.66 6.39 42.78
N SER A 204 -6.73 5.44 42.64
CA SER A 204 -6.32 4.55 43.73
C SER A 204 -5.61 5.28 44.87
N SER A 205 -5.03 6.46 44.62
CA SER A 205 -4.41 7.30 45.67
C SER A 205 -5.40 8.15 46.46
N LEU A 206 -6.61 8.41 45.93
CA LEU A 206 -7.61 9.28 46.54
C LEU A 206 -8.10 8.80 47.92
N PRO A 207 -8.39 7.51 48.15
CA PRO A 207 -8.84 7.03 49.45
C PRO A 207 -7.86 7.35 50.59
N LYS A 208 -6.55 7.20 50.33
CA LYS A 208 -5.51 7.52 51.32
C LYS A 208 -5.50 9.01 51.65
N LYS A 209 -5.54 9.88 50.64
CA LYS A 209 -5.62 11.34 50.84
C LYS A 209 -6.89 11.76 51.57
N MET A 210 -8.02 11.14 51.26
CA MET A 210 -9.28 11.36 51.99
C MET A 210 -9.19 10.95 53.45
N LEU A 211 -8.53 9.83 53.75
CA LEU A 211 -8.33 9.39 55.12
C LEU A 211 -7.42 10.35 55.91
N GLU A 212 -6.34 10.83 55.29
CA GLU A 212 -5.46 11.85 55.88
C GLU A 212 -6.22 13.16 56.18
N LEU A 213 -7.06 13.62 55.23
CA LEU A 213 -7.95 14.76 55.43
C LEU A 213 -8.95 14.52 56.57
N GLN A 214 -9.52 13.32 56.67
CA GLN A 214 -10.46 12.98 57.73
C GLN A 214 -9.81 13.04 59.12
N TYR A 215 -8.58 12.54 59.26
CA TYR A 215 -7.82 12.67 60.50
C TYR A 215 -7.55 14.13 60.87
N LEU A 216 -7.15 14.95 59.89
CA LEU A 216 -6.89 16.37 60.11
C LEU A 216 -8.16 17.11 60.54
N VAL A 217 -9.31 16.83 59.90
CA VAL A 217 -10.60 17.41 60.26
C VAL A 217 -11.00 17.05 61.69
N ASN A 218 -10.80 15.78 62.10
CA ASN A 218 -11.10 15.34 63.46
C ASN A 218 -10.21 16.05 64.50
N ASP A 219 -8.89 16.14 64.24
CA ASP A 219 -7.96 16.86 65.13
C ASP A 219 -8.31 18.35 65.27
N LEU A 220 -8.67 19.01 64.15
CA LEU A 220 -9.13 20.40 64.20
C LEU A 220 -10.43 20.54 64.99
N SER A 221 -11.37 19.60 64.85
CA SER A 221 -12.62 19.59 65.59
C SER A 221 -12.37 19.49 67.10
N ASP A 222 -11.47 18.59 67.53
CA ASP A 222 -11.12 18.41 68.94
C ASP A 222 -10.43 19.65 69.53
N LYS A 223 -9.51 20.26 68.78
CA LYS A 223 -8.87 21.54 69.18
C LYS A 223 -9.86 22.68 69.27
N LEU A 224 -10.81 22.75 68.34
CA LEU A 224 -11.86 23.77 68.35
C LEU A 224 -12.77 23.60 69.57
N ASN A 225 -13.20 22.38 69.87
CA ASN A 225 -14.04 22.09 71.04
C ASN A 225 -13.32 22.45 72.34
N THR A 226 -12.03 22.09 72.47
CA THR A 226 -11.20 22.47 73.63
C THR A 226 -11.11 23.99 73.78
N THR A 227 -10.90 24.72 72.69
CA THR A 227 -10.82 26.18 72.69
C THR A 227 -12.15 26.82 73.11
N ILE A 228 -13.27 26.28 72.60
CA ILE A 228 -14.62 26.72 72.96
C ILE A 228 -14.87 26.52 74.47
N ASP A 229 -14.48 25.37 75.02
CA ASP A 229 -14.71 25.07 76.43
C ASP A 229 -13.86 25.95 77.36
N ASN A 230 -12.60 26.20 76.99
CA ASN A 230 -11.77 27.18 77.69
C ASN A 230 -12.38 28.59 77.66
N ALA A 231 -12.87 29.04 76.50
CA ALA A 231 -13.51 30.34 76.38
C ALA A 231 -14.80 30.45 77.22
N LYS A 232 -15.58 29.37 77.33
CA LYS A 232 -16.76 29.32 78.23
C LYS A 232 -16.32 29.45 79.69
N GLN A 233 -15.25 28.77 80.09
CA GLN A 233 -14.72 28.84 81.46
C GLN A 233 -14.21 30.25 81.78
N ASP A 234 -13.45 30.87 80.87
CA ASP A 234 -12.95 32.23 81.03
C ASP A 234 -14.08 33.25 81.13
N LYS A 235 -15.12 33.10 80.32
CA LYS A 235 -16.34 33.92 80.41
C LYS A 235 -17.01 33.77 81.79
N ALA A 236 -17.14 32.55 82.31
CA ALA A 236 -17.72 32.30 83.62
C ALA A 236 -16.87 32.94 84.74
N ASN A 237 -15.54 32.77 84.68
CA ASN A 237 -14.60 33.36 85.63
C ASN A 237 -14.66 34.89 85.61
N THR A 238 -14.65 35.49 84.42
CA THR A 238 -14.78 36.94 84.23
C THR A 238 -16.10 37.45 84.82
N SER A 239 -17.20 36.72 84.59
CA SER A 239 -18.52 37.09 85.12
C SER A 239 -18.55 37.04 86.65
N ARG A 240 -17.93 36.03 87.26
CA ARG A 240 -17.78 35.92 88.72
C ARG A 240 -16.97 37.08 89.29
N VAL A 241 -15.79 37.36 88.72
CA VAL A 241 -14.90 38.45 89.18
C VAL A 241 -15.59 39.82 89.04
N LEU A 242 -16.31 40.05 87.95
CA LEU A 242 -17.08 41.27 87.76
C LEU A 242 -18.14 41.44 88.85
N MET A 243 -18.85 40.37 89.20
CA MET A 243 -19.86 40.38 90.26
C MET A 243 -19.25 40.65 91.63
N GLU A 244 -18.14 39.99 91.98
CA GLU A 244 -17.39 40.26 93.21
C GLU A 244 -16.91 41.71 93.30
N THR A 245 -16.41 42.25 92.18
CA THR A 245 -15.93 43.64 92.11
C THR A 245 -17.09 44.62 92.29
N LYS A 246 -18.25 44.34 91.69
CA LYS A 246 -19.46 45.16 91.85
C LYS A 246 -19.90 45.22 93.31
N TYR A 247 -19.92 44.10 94.03
CA TYR A 247 -20.27 44.10 95.46
C TYR A 247 -19.28 44.89 96.32
N LYS A 248 -17.97 44.74 96.07
CA LYS A 248 -16.96 45.54 96.77
C LYS A 248 -17.09 47.04 96.49
N MET A 249 -17.47 47.41 95.26
CA MET A 249 -17.69 48.81 94.89
C MET A 249 -18.90 49.40 95.61
N LEU A 250 -20.00 48.65 95.74
CA LEU A 250 -21.18 49.08 96.52
C LEU A 250 -20.82 49.31 98.01
N ASP A 251 -20.07 48.39 98.63
CA ASP A 251 -19.59 48.57 100.01
C ASP A 251 -18.67 49.80 100.17
N LEU A 252 -17.85 50.11 99.16
CA LEU A 252 -17.02 51.32 99.15
C LEU A 252 -17.86 52.59 98.99
N GLU A 253 -18.93 52.56 98.20
CA GLU A 253 -19.87 53.67 98.02
C GLU A 253 -20.58 53.99 99.35
N ASP A 254 -21.08 52.97 100.06
CA ASP A 254 -21.69 53.12 101.39
C ASP A 254 -20.69 53.71 102.40
N LYS A 255 -19.42 53.27 102.38
CA LYS A 255 -18.37 53.82 103.24
C LYS A 255 -18.00 55.26 102.89
N LEU A 256 -18.05 55.63 101.60
CA LEU A 256 -17.80 56.99 101.15
C LEU A 256 -18.90 57.94 101.65
N ASP A 257 -20.15 57.50 101.60
CA ASP A 257 -21.29 58.25 102.16
C ASP A 257 -21.16 58.42 103.67
N ALA A 258 -20.77 57.37 104.40
CA ALA A 258 -20.48 57.47 105.83
C ALA A 258 -19.36 58.48 106.14
N LEU A 259 -18.28 58.51 105.35
CA LEU A 259 -17.21 59.50 105.47
C LEU A 259 -17.69 60.93 105.18
N SER A 260 -18.61 61.11 104.23
CA SER A 260 -19.22 62.40 103.93
C SER A 260 -19.98 62.95 105.14
N ASN A 261 -20.74 62.10 105.83
CA ASN A 261 -21.45 62.46 107.07
C ASN A 261 -20.46 62.85 108.18
N VAL A 262 -19.40 62.06 108.41
CA VAL A 262 -18.35 62.39 109.39
C VAL A 262 -17.68 63.73 109.07
N ARG A 263 -17.41 64.02 107.80
CA ARG A 263 -16.85 65.31 107.36
C ARG A 263 -17.77 66.49 107.74
N SER A 264 -19.09 66.31 107.58
CA SER A 264 -20.08 67.30 107.99
C SER A 264 -20.08 67.52 109.51
N ASP A 265 -20.05 66.44 110.28
CA ASP A 265 -19.98 66.50 111.75
C ASP A 265 -18.70 67.20 112.23
N VAL A 266 -17.54 66.90 111.63
CA VAL A 266 -16.27 67.59 111.94
C VAL A 266 -16.36 69.09 111.64
N LYS A 267 -17.00 69.48 110.53
CA LYS A 267 -17.23 70.89 110.20
C LYS A 267 -18.08 71.58 111.28
N ASN A 268 -19.18 70.95 111.70
CA ASN A 268 -20.04 71.47 112.77
C ASN A 268 -19.30 71.60 114.11
N VAL A 269 -18.44 70.63 114.45
CA VAL A 269 -17.60 70.71 115.66
C VAL A 269 -16.60 71.87 115.55
N SER A 270 -15.95 72.04 114.40
CA SER A 270 -15.02 73.16 114.17
C SER A 270 -15.71 74.51 114.33
N GLU A 271 -16.93 74.66 113.81
CA GLU A 271 -17.71 75.89 113.97
C GLU A 271 -18.07 76.16 115.44
N LYS A 272 -18.49 75.13 116.19
CA LYS A 272 -18.75 75.23 117.64
C LYS A 272 -17.48 75.56 118.43
N LEU A 273 -16.33 74.99 118.08
CA LEU A 273 -15.06 75.27 118.74
C LEU A 273 -14.67 76.74 118.57
N ASN A 274 -14.76 77.28 117.35
CA ASN A 274 -14.50 78.70 117.08
C ASN A 274 -15.41 79.63 117.92
N ALA A 275 -16.68 79.24 118.11
CA ALA A 275 -17.61 79.98 118.96
C ALA A 275 -17.21 79.94 120.45
N VAL A 276 -16.75 78.78 120.94
CA VAL A 276 -16.23 78.64 122.31
C VAL A 276 -14.96 79.47 122.51
N GLU A 277 -14.01 79.42 121.58
CA GLU A 277 -12.78 80.23 121.64
C GLU A 277 -13.09 81.74 121.70
N SER A 278 -14.09 82.17 120.92
CA SER A 278 -14.58 83.56 120.96
C SER A 278 -15.18 83.93 122.32
N ALA A 279 -16.01 83.05 122.89
CA ALA A 279 -16.61 83.26 124.21
C ALA A 279 -15.57 83.28 125.34
N VAL A 280 -14.55 82.41 125.28
CA VAL A 280 -13.42 82.40 126.23
C VAL A 280 -12.64 83.71 126.15
N THR A 281 -12.35 84.20 124.95
CA THR A 281 -11.66 85.48 124.74
C THR A 281 -12.46 86.66 125.31
N ALA A 282 -13.78 86.66 125.09
CA ALA A 282 -14.67 87.66 125.68
C ALA A 282 -14.64 87.60 127.22
N ASN A 283 -14.74 86.41 127.82
CA ASN A 283 -14.69 86.23 129.26
C ASN A 283 -13.33 86.64 129.86
N GLN A 284 -12.22 86.35 129.19
CA GLN A 284 -10.89 86.85 129.57
C GLN A 284 -10.87 88.38 129.63
N THR A 285 -11.49 89.04 128.64
CA THR A 285 -11.62 90.51 128.63
C THR A 285 -12.45 91.02 129.81
N VAL A 286 -13.57 90.35 130.13
CA VAL A 286 -14.40 90.70 131.31
C VAL A 286 -13.61 90.53 132.60
N LEU A 287 -12.88 89.42 132.77
CA LEU A 287 -12.05 89.16 133.95
C LEU A 287 -10.96 90.22 134.13
N ILE A 288 -10.30 90.64 133.04
CA ILE A 288 -9.32 91.73 133.06
C ILE A 288 -9.98 93.03 133.56
N ASN A 289 -11.16 93.37 133.05
CA ASN A 289 -11.89 94.57 133.45
C ASN A 289 -12.36 94.51 134.92
N LEU A 290 -12.85 93.36 135.39
CA LEU A 290 -13.21 93.15 136.79
C LEU A 290 -12.00 93.28 137.71
N THR A 291 -10.86 92.67 137.34
CA THR A 291 -9.60 92.76 138.10
C THR A 291 -9.12 94.21 138.22
N LYS A 292 -9.25 95.01 137.16
CA LYS A 292 -8.95 96.45 137.21
C LYS A 292 -9.88 97.18 138.19
N LYS A 293 -11.18 96.91 138.11
CA LYS A 293 -12.19 97.54 138.97
C LYS A 293 -12.05 97.14 140.44
N ASP A 294 -11.65 95.91 140.72
CA ASP A 294 -11.38 95.43 142.08
C ASP A 294 -10.22 96.21 142.71
N LYS A 295 -9.11 96.38 141.97
CA LYS A 295 -8.00 97.25 142.40
C LYS A 295 -8.41 98.70 142.66
N GLU A 296 -9.29 99.26 141.82
CA GLU A 296 -9.84 100.60 142.06
C GLU A 296 -10.66 100.67 143.36
N LEU A 297 -11.45 99.63 143.65
CA LEU A 297 -12.24 99.54 144.88
C LEU A 297 -11.34 99.35 146.10
N GLU A 298 -10.34 98.48 146.07
CA GLU A 298 -9.33 98.34 147.14
C GLU A 298 -8.69 99.70 147.46
N GLY A 299 -8.30 100.47 146.43
CA GLY A 299 -7.77 101.82 146.60
C GLY A 299 -8.76 102.78 147.26
N LYS A 300 -10.04 102.73 146.89
CA LYS A 300 -11.11 103.52 147.53
C LYS A 300 -11.37 103.10 148.98
N VAL A 301 -11.34 101.80 149.28
CA VAL A 301 -11.51 101.27 150.65
C VAL A 301 -10.35 101.72 151.52
N ALA A 302 -9.11 101.57 151.07
CA ALA A 302 -7.92 102.04 151.78
C ALA A 302 -7.98 103.56 152.06
N ALA A 303 -8.40 104.37 151.08
CA ALA A 303 -8.59 105.80 151.27
C ALA A 303 -9.70 106.13 152.30
N ASN A 304 -10.77 105.32 152.33
CA ASN A 304 -11.86 105.49 153.28
C ASN A 304 -11.45 105.05 154.69
N GLU A 305 -10.68 103.97 154.85
CA GLU A 305 -10.07 103.54 156.11
C GLU A 305 -9.12 104.62 156.66
N GLU A 306 -8.27 105.21 155.81
CA GLU A 306 -7.41 106.32 156.20
C GLU A 306 -8.23 107.53 156.66
N SER A 307 -9.32 107.85 155.94
CA SER A 307 -10.23 108.93 156.29
C SER A 307 -10.95 108.68 157.62
N SER A 308 -11.42 107.45 157.87
CA SER A 308 -12.02 107.03 159.14
C SER A 308 -11.03 107.11 160.30
N ASN A 309 -9.78 106.64 160.10
CA ASN A 309 -8.73 106.74 161.11
C ASN A 309 -8.38 108.19 161.44
N LYS A 310 -8.29 109.08 160.43
CA LYS A 310 -8.13 110.53 160.65
C LYS A 310 -9.29 111.11 161.45
N ALA A 311 -10.53 110.74 161.11
CA ALA A 311 -11.71 111.19 161.86
C ALA A 311 -11.70 110.69 163.32
N ASN A 312 -11.33 109.43 163.57
CA ASN A 312 -11.19 108.88 164.92
C ASN A 312 -10.08 109.55 165.72
N MET A 313 -8.92 109.83 165.10
CA MET A 313 -7.83 110.60 165.73
C MET A 313 -8.27 112.01 166.09
N LEU A 314 -8.99 112.70 165.19
CA LEU A 314 -9.57 114.01 165.46
C LEU A 314 -10.60 113.95 166.60
N ALA A 315 -11.44 112.92 166.65
CA ALA A 315 -12.37 112.71 167.75
C ALA A 315 -11.64 112.47 169.09
N MET A 316 -10.57 111.66 169.11
CA MET A 316 -9.74 111.47 170.30
C MET A 316 -9.02 112.76 170.74
N VAL A 317 -8.48 113.54 169.81
CA VAL A 317 -7.87 114.86 170.12
C VAL A 317 -8.94 115.81 170.65
N GLY A 318 -10.14 115.81 170.08
CA GLY A 318 -11.28 116.57 170.58
C GLY A 318 -11.65 116.19 172.02
N ILE A 319 -11.72 114.89 172.33
CA ILE A 319 -11.96 114.38 173.68
C ILE A 319 -10.80 114.76 174.64
N ALA A 320 -9.55 114.64 174.20
CA ALA A 320 -8.38 115.00 175.00
C ALA A 320 -8.32 116.50 175.31
N LEU A 321 -8.61 117.38 174.34
CA LEU A 321 -8.71 118.82 174.54
C LEU A 321 -9.88 119.17 175.48
N ALA A 322 -11.03 118.52 175.35
CA ALA A 322 -12.15 118.66 176.28
C ALA A 322 -11.77 118.21 177.71
N GLY A 323 -11.00 117.14 177.84
CA GLY A 323 -10.44 116.68 179.11
C GLY A 323 -9.46 117.68 179.74
N VAL A 324 -8.56 118.28 178.95
CA VAL A 324 -7.63 119.32 179.43
C VAL A 324 -8.37 120.60 179.85
N ALA A 325 -9.41 121.00 179.10
CA ALA A 325 -10.26 122.15 179.45
C ALA A 325 -11.00 121.96 180.79
N LEU A 326 -11.35 120.72 181.15
CA LEU A 326 -12.02 120.39 182.42
C LEU A 326 -11.09 120.44 183.64
N VAL A 327 -9.78 120.23 183.47
CA VAL A 327 -8.81 120.17 184.59
C VAL A 327 -8.19 121.54 184.91
N LEU A 328 -8.15 122.46 183.94
CA LEU A 328 -7.49 123.76 184.08
C LEU A 328 -8.03 124.71 185.20
N PRO A 329 -9.29 124.65 185.67
CA PRO A 329 -9.71 125.52 186.78
C PRO A 329 -9.20 125.11 188.17
N PHE A 330 -8.53 123.97 188.33
CA PHE A 330 -8.11 123.46 189.65
C PHE A 330 -6.64 123.73 190.03
N VAL A 331 -5.86 124.39 189.17
CA VAL A 331 -4.44 124.64 189.43
C VAL A 331 -4.16 126.14 189.35
N VAL A 332 -3.47 126.65 190.38
CA VAL A 332 -3.01 128.03 190.63
C VAL A 332 -3.92 128.86 191.55
N LYS A 333 -3.54 128.79 192.84
CA LYS A 333 -3.64 129.84 193.86
C LYS A 333 -2.70 131.00 193.50
#